data_AF-B1WQK6-F1
#
_entry.id   AF-B1WQK6-F1
#
_cell.length_a   1.000
_cell.length_b   1.000
_cell.length_c   1.000
_cell.angle_alpha   90.00
_cell.angle_beta   90.00
_cell.angle_gamma   90.00
#
_symmetry.space_group_name_H-M   'P 1'
#
loop_
_entity.id
_entity.type
_entity.pdbx_description
1 polymer ?
#
loop_
_entity_poly.entity_id
_entity_poly.type
_entity_poly.pdbx_seq_one_letter_code
_entity_poly.pdbx_strand_id
1 'polypeptide(L)'
;MKLPPPLDTLRKELEATQKLYLKITPSFSSKLTLWESKFGGEPYFPKELEYPKSPEGNPLILLAQINFSETLLLDNFPKEGILQFYIDSYHDLYGMNDEDMAEQKHFRVIYFDKINLDEKKIITDFSFLPSMDDPDMILPFIGSFALTFEQKSEPISGCDYRLEKMIENFVDNSEEDLDYYDLLEDYLDLYDGEEHKLGGYPFFTQDDPRIDFDENIEPYELLFQMISDEDADIMWGDAGVGNFFIQPSALKKLDFSRVIYSYDCC
;
A
#
# COMPACT_ATOMS: atom_id res chain seq x y z
N MET A 1 -2.32 0.85 25.27
CA MET A 1 -1.22 1.41 24.44
C MET A 1 -0.05 1.79 25.35
N LYS A 2 1.18 1.42 24.97
CA LYS A 2 2.42 1.85 25.63
C LYS A 2 2.81 3.21 25.04
N LEU A 3 3.29 4.15 25.84
CA LEU A 3 3.68 5.48 25.37
C LEU A 3 4.97 5.93 26.07
N PRO A 4 5.81 6.73 25.40
CA PRO A 4 6.86 7.50 26.05
C PRO A 4 6.24 8.38 27.16
N PRO A 5 6.89 8.55 28.33
CA PRO A 5 6.26 9.22 29.46
C PRO A 5 5.70 10.62 29.16
N PRO A 6 6.38 11.51 28.40
CA PRO A 6 5.83 12.83 28.08
C PRO A 6 4.56 12.75 27.21
N LEU A 7 4.49 11.78 26.29
CA LEU A 7 3.36 11.57 25.39
C LEU A 7 2.12 10.97 26.09
N ASP A 8 2.22 10.56 27.37
CA ASP A 8 1.06 10.11 28.15
C ASP A 8 -0.01 11.21 28.28
N THR A 9 0.41 12.48 28.21
CA THR A 9 -0.50 13.63 28.18
C THR A 9 -1.42 13.66 26.96
N LEU A 10 -0.96 13.09 25.83
CA LEU A 10 -1.70 12.92 24.58
C LEU A 10 -2.40 11.56 24.47
N ARG A 11 -2.44 10.76 25.54
CA ARG A 11 -2.96 9.40 25.50
C ARG A 11 -4.35 9.31 24.89
N LYS A 12 -5.24 10.25 25.23
CA LYS A 12 -6.62 10.21 24.76
C LYS A 12 -6.71 10.48 23.26
N GLU A 13 -5.93 11.43 22.76
CA GLU A 13 -5.80 11.79 21.36
C GLU A 13 -5.23 10.60 20.57
N LEU A 14 -4.15 9.99 21.06
CA LEU A 14 -3.50 8.83 20.44
C LEU A 14 -4.39 7.57 20.47
N GLU A 15 -5.10 7.31 21.56
CA GLU A 15 -6.07 6.21 21.64
C GLU A 15 -7.27 6.43 20.70
N ALA A 16 -7.65 7.68 20.43
CA ALA A 16 -8.69 8.01 19.46
C ALA A 16 -8.27 7.78 17.99
N THR A 17 -6.96 7.62 17.73
CA THR A 17 -6.45 7.29 16.39
C THR A 17 -6.53 5.80 16.05
N GLN A 18 -6.98 4.93 16.96
CA GLN A 18 -7.03 3.49 16.70
C GLN A 18 -7.82 3.15 15.43
N LYS A 19 -7.19 2.42 14.51
CA LYS A 19 -7.79 1.94 13.26
C LYS A 19 -7.62 0.44 13.13
N LEU A 20 -8.66 -0.21 12.60
CA LEU A 20 -8.59 -1.59 12.12
C LEU A 20 -7.91 -1.64 10.75
N TYR A 21 -7.12 -2.67 10.53
CA TYR A 21 -6.47 -2.97 9.26
C TYR A 21 -6.34 -4.48 9.08
N LEU A 22 -6.01 -4.92 7.87
CA LEU A 22 -5.65 -6.31 7.61
C LEU A 22 -4.14 -6.40 7.42
N LYS A 23 -3.47 -7.09 8.34
CA LYS A 23 -2.11 -7.58 8.11
C LYS A 23 -2.15 -8.64 7.02
N ILE A 24 -1.21 -8.54 6.09
CA ILE A 24 -1.02 -9.49 5.00
C ILE A 24 0.24 -10.30 5.30
N THR A 25 0.17 -11.61 5.13
CA THR A 25 1.37 -12.47 5.22
C THR A 25 1.51 -13.26 3.93
N PRO A 26 2.54 -12.97 3.11
CA PRO A 26 2.81 -13.68 1.87
C PRO A 26 3.46 -15.03 2.14
N SER A 27 3.22 -15.99 1.23
CA SER A 27 3.92 -17.27 1.20
C SER A 27 4.10 -17.70 -0.25
N PHE A 28 5.32 -18.04 -0.65
CA PHE A 28 5.61 -18.41 -2.02
C PHE A 28 4.71 -19.56 -2.50
N SER A 29 4.11 -19.41 -3.68
CA SER A 29 3.24 -20.43 -4.28
C SER A 29 3.26 -20.34 -5.79
N SER A 30 3.52 -21.47 -6.46
CA SER A 30 3.41 -21.62 -7.92
C SER A 30 2.06 -22.17 -8.39
N LYS A 31 1.08 -22.26 -7.48
CA LYS A 31 -0.22 -22.92 -7.74
C LYS A 31 -1.39 -22.02 -7.33
N LEU A 32 -1.39 -20.79 -7.84
CA LEU A 32 -2.47 -19.84 -7.62
C LEU A 32 -3.36 -19.76 -8.85
N THR A 33 -4.66 -19.83 -8.62
CA THR A 33 -5.68 -19.56 -9.63
C THR A 33 -5.77 -18.06 -9.92
N LEU A 34 -6.39 -17.69 -11.04
CA LEU A 34 -6.45 -16.28 -11.47
C LEU A 34 -7.26 -15.40 -10.52
N TRP A 35 -8.13 -15.96 -9.68
CA TRP A 35 -9.04 -15.20 -8.80
C TRP A 35 -8.53 -15.02 -7.37
N GLU A 36 -7.50 -15.76 -6.96
CA GLU A 36 -7.02 -15.73 -5.57
C GLU A 36 -6.23 -14.46 -5.27
N SER A 37 -6.28 -14.02 -4.02
CA SER A 37 -5.42 -12.94 -3.52
C SER A 37 -3.96 -13.35 -3.59
N LYS A 38 -3.12 -12.49 -4.15
CA LYS A 38 -1.72 -12.78 -4.41
C LYS A 38 -0.85 -11.54 -4.47
N PHE A 39 0.42 -11.70 -4.16
CA PHE A 39 1.48 -10.82 -4.69
C PHE A 39 2.08 -11.48 -5.92
N GLY A 40 2.30 -10.69 -6.97
CA GLY A 40 2.85 -11.20 -8.22
C GLY A 40 1.98 -12.21 -8.96
N GLY A 41 2.59 -12.84 -9.96
CA GLY A 41 1.95 -13.86 -10.79
C GLY A 41 0.89 -13.32 -11.76
N GLU A 42 0.07 -14.23 -12.29
CA GLU A 42 -0.91 -13.91 -13.32
C GLU A 42 -2.24 -13.42 -12.70
N PRO A 43 -2.76 -12.24 -13.11
CA PRO A 43 -4.00 -11.65 -12.58
C PRO A 43 -5.27 -12.24 -13.18
N TYR A 44 -6.39 -12.08 -12.47
CA TYR A 44 -7.71 -12.10 -13.11
C TYR A 44 -7.83 -10.92 -14.08
N PHE A 45 -8.16 -11.15 -15.35
CA PHE A 45 -8.38 -10.04 -16.28
C PHE A 45 -9.43 -10.38 -17.37
N PRO A 46 -10.52 -9.62 -17.50
CA PRO A 46 -11.51 -9.83 -18.57
C PRO A 46 -10.93 -9.59 -19.97
N LYS A 47 -11.21 -10.48 -20.93
CA LYS A 47 -10.74 -10.35 -22.34
C LYS A 47 -11.29 -9.12 -23.09
N GLU A 48 -12.39 -8.58 -22.62
CA GLU A 48 -13.05 -7.42 -23.25
C GLU A 48 -12.43 -6.08 -22.87
N LEU A 49 -11.55 -6.08 -21.87
CA LEU A 49 -10.84 -4.89 -21.41
C LEU A 49 -9.43 -4.87 -21.97
N GLU A 50 -8.88 -3.67 -22.17
CA GLU A 50 -7.49 -3.51 -22.54
C GLU A 50 -6.60 -3.70 -21.30
N TYR A 51 -5.61 -4.57 -21.42
CA TYR A 51 -4.61 -4.80 -20.38
C TYR A 51 -3.76 -3.53 -20.15
N PRO A 52 -3.48 -3.13 -18.89
CA PRO A 52 -2.78 -1.89 -18.61
C PRO A 52 -1.36 -1.87 -19.19
N LYS A 53 -0.97 -0.73 -19.76
CA LYS A 53 0.35 -0.50 -20.36
C LYS A 53 0.91 0.84 -19.93
N SER A 54 2.23 0.94 -19.94
CA SER A 54 2.98 2.20 -19.84
C SER A 54 2.76 3.09 -21.10
N PRO A 55 3.14 4.37 -21.06
CA PRO A 55 3.15 5.24 -22.24
C PRO A 55 3.96 4.71 -23.44
N GLU A 56 5.02 3.94 -23.17
CA GLU A 56 5.87 3.27 -24.17
C GLU A 56 5.17 2.06 -24.80
N GLY A 57 4.06 1.61 -24.21
CA GLY A 57 3.28 0.46 -24.66
C GLY A 57 3.68 -0.86 -24.01
N ASN A 58 4.58 -0.85 -23.02
CA ASN A 58 4.96 -2.04 -22.27
C ASN A 58 3.80 -2.45 -21.35
N PRO A 59 3.41 -3.74 -21.30
CA PRO A 59 2.37 -4.19 -20.39
C PRO A 59 2.86 -4.09 -18.94
N LEU A 60 2.00 -3.57 -18.05
CA LEU A 60 2.33 -3.47 -16.62
C LEU A 60 2.28 -4.84 -15.93
N ILE A 61 3.15 -5.05 -14.95
CA ILE A 61 3.22 -6.28 -14.18
C ILE A 61 2.32 -6.17 -12.95
N LEU A 62 1.64 -7.27 -12.59
CA LEU A 62 0.84 -7.32 -11.37
C LEU A 62 1.77 -7.26 -10.14
N LEU A 63 1.59 -6.24 -9.31
CA LEU A 63 2.20 -6.14 -8.00
C LEU A 63 1.41 -6.95 -6.97
N ALA A 64 0.10 -6.67 -6.89
CA ALA A 64 -0.78 -7.31 -5.93
C ALA A 64 -2.21 -7.42 -6.48
N GLN A 65 -2.90 -8.48 -6.06
CA GLN A 65 -4.33 -8.70 -6.27
C GLN A 65 -4.96 -9.08 -4.95
N ILE A 66 -6.04 -8.40 -4.56
CA ILE A 66 -6.80 -8.65 -3.35
C ILE A 66 -8.22 -9.01 -3.75
N ASN A 67 -8.63 -10.25 -3.50
CA ASN A 67 -10.01 -10.69 -3.65
C ASN A 67 -10.74 -10.48 -2.32
N PHE A 68 -11.65 -9.51 -2.27
CA PHE A 68 -12.35 -9.16 -1.03
C PHE A 68 -13.27 -10.28 -0.50
N SER A 69 -13.56 -11.29 -1.32
CA SER A 69 -14.27 -12.50 -0.87
C SER A 69 -13.41 -13.38 0.05
N GLU A 70 -12.09 -13.17 0.08
CA GLU A 70 -11.11 -13.92 0.88
C GLU A 70 -10.63 -13.12 2.11
N THR A 71 -11.04 -11.86 2.24
CA THR A 71 -10.62 -10.97 3.32
C THR A 71 -11.64 -10.89 4.45
N LEU A 72 -11.19 -10.44 5.64
CA LEU A 72 -12.10 -10.01 6.71
C LEU A 72 -12.67 -8.62 6.38
N LEU A 73 -13.84 -8.29 6.92
CA LEU A 73 -14.51 -7.02 6.65
C LEU A 73 -13.76 -5.85 7.33
N LEU A 74 -13.34 -4.87 6.53
CA LEU A 74 -12.90 -3.56 7.01
C LEU A 74 -13.93 -2.49 6.68
N ASP A 75 -14.05 -1.49 7.55
CA ASP A 75 -14.96 -0.38 7.33
C ASP A 75 -14.61 0.39 6.06
N ASN A 76 -15.63 0.66 5.23
CA ASN A 76 -15.53 1.34 3.94
C ASN A 76 -14.82 0.58 2.81
N PHE A 77 -14.20 -0.57 3.08
CA PHE A 77 -13.64 -1.43 2.03
C PHE A 77 -14.74 -2.23 1.32
N PRO A 78 -14.50 -2.65 0.06
CA PRO A 78 -15.41 -3.54 -0.64
C PRO A 78 -15.56 -4.88 0.10
N LYS A 79 -16.73 -5.52 -0.05
CA LYS A 79 -17.03 -6.84 0.54
C LYS A 79 -16.82 -8.01 -0.43
N GLU A 80 -16.72 -7.69 -1.70
CA GLU A 80 -16.57 -8.60 -2.82
C GLU A 80 -15.82 -7.85 -3.93
N GLY A 81 -15.52 -8.53 -5.04
CA GLY A 81 -14.72 -7.98 -6.12
C GLY A 81 -13.23 -8.15 -5.89
N ILE A 82 -12.46 -7.77 -6.91
CA ILE A 82 -11.01 -7.93 -6.96
C ILE A 82 -10.38 -6.56 -7.21
N LEU A 83 -9.51 -6.12 -6.30
CA LEU A 83 -8.66 -4.95 -6.44
C LEU A 83 -7.25 -5.37 -6.86
N GLN A 84 -6.68 -4.70 -7.84
CA GLN A 84 -5.35 -4.99 -8.38
C GLN A 84 -4.49 -3.74 -8.44
N PHE A 85 -3.19 -3.95 -8.22
CA PHE A 85 -2.14 -2.95 -8.31
C PHE A 85 -1.12 -3.44 -9.32
N TYR A 86 -0.78 -2.59 -10.28
CA TYR A 86 0.15 -2.86 -11.36
C TYR A 86 1.28 -1.84 -11.37
N ILE A 87 2.48 -2.26 -11.72
CA ILE A 87 3.66 -1.39 -11.86
C ILE A 87 4.41 -1.66 -13.17
N ASP A 88 5.11 -0.65 -13.67
CA ASP A 88 5.99 -0.75 -14.82
C ASP A 88 7.36 -1.30 -14.38
N SER A 89 7.70 -2.48 -14.86
CA SER A 89 8.97 -3.15 -14.55
C SER A 89 10.18 -2.52 -15.23
N TYR A 90 9.99 -1.54 -16.13
CA TYR A 90 11.09 -0.85 -16.82
C TYR A 90 11.21 0.62 -16.39
N HIS A 91 10.60 0.99 -15.27
CA HIS A 91 10.64 2.33 -14.71
C HIS A 91 11.47 2.34 -13.42
N ASP A 92 12.48 3.21 -13.34
CA ASP A 92 13.50 3.21 -12.27
C ASP A 92 12.93 3.35 -10.84
N LEU A 93 11.73 3.94 -10.72
CA LEU A 93 11.02 4.13 -9.44
C LEU A 93 9.85 3.16 -9.25
N TYR A 94 9.95 1.94 -9.79
CA TYR A 94 8.89 0.92 -9.71
C TYR A 94 7.51 1.44 -10.16
N GLY A 95 7.50 2.32 -11.16
CA GLY A 95 6.29 2.96 -11.70
C GLY A 95 5.75 4.18 -10.93
N MET A 96 6.39 4.61 -9.84
CA MET A 96 6.03 5.85 -9.13
C MET A 96 6.27 7.07 -10.02
N ASN A 97 5.37 8.05 -9.93
CA ASN A 97 5.53 9.36 -10.54
C ASN A 97 5.74 10.40 -9.45
N ASP A 98 6.92 11.02 -9.43
CA ASP A 98 7.35 12.01 -8.45
C ASP A 98 6.76 13.41 -8.71
N GLU A 99 6.34 13.72 -9.94
CA GLU A 99 5.68 14.99 -10.28
C GLU A 99 4.17 14.98 -9.95
N ASP A 100 3.49 13.88 -10.24
CA ASP A 100 2.08 13.66 -9.89
C ASP A 100 1.86 12.20 -9.50
N MET A 101 1.91 11.95 -8.19
CA MET A 101 1.78 10.62 -7.60
C MET A 101 0.42 9.96 -7.86
N ALA A 102 -0.60 10.71 -8.31
CA ALA A 102 -1.90 10.16 -8.70
C ALA A 102 -1.99 9.81 -10.20
N GLU A 103 -0.99 10.18 -10.99
CA GLU A 103 -0.99 9.94 -12.44
C GLU A 103 -0.59 8.50 -12.78
N GLN A 104 -1.60 7.69 -13.08
CA GLN A 104 -1.48 6.24 -13.35
C GLN A 104 -0.91 5.90 -14.75
N LYS A 105 0.24 6.48 -15.11
CA LYS A 105 0.97 6.20 -16.36
C LYS A 105 1.80 4.92 -16.26
N HIS A 106 2.72 4.86 -15.28
CA HIS A 106 3.63 3.74 -15.05
C HIS A 106 3.19 2.83 -13.90
N PHE A 107 2.03 3.11 -13.30
CA PHE A 107 1.33 2.19 -12.43
C PHE A 107 -0.16 2.18 -12.79
N ARG A 108 -0.91 1.19 -12.30
CA ARG A 108 -2.37 1.16 -12.46
C ARG A 108 -3.05 0.48 -11.29
N VAL A 109 -4.14 1.07 -10.81
CA VAL A 109 -5.04 0.47 -9.83
C VAL A 109 -6.37 0.20 -10.50
N ILE A 110 -6.80 -1.06 -10.48
CA ILE A 110 -8.03 -1.52 -11.14
C ILE A 110 -8.87 -2.28 -10.15
N TYR A 111 -10.15 -1.93 -10.07
CA TYR A 111 -11.13 -2.67 -9.29
C TYR A 111 -12.18 -3.28 -10.20
N PHE A 112 -12.37 -4.59 -10.06
CA PHE A 112 -13.42 -5.35 -10.74
C PHE A 112 -14.52 -5.70 -9.74
N ASP A 113 -15.68 -5.06 -9.89
CA ASP A 113 -16.86 -5.29 -9.05
C ASP A 113 -17.54 -6.64 -9.36
N LYS A 114 -17.46 -7.09 -10.62
CA LYS A 114 -18.10 -8.31 -11.11
C LYS A 114 -17.06 -9.30 -11.61
N ILE A 115 -16.96 -10.41 -10.90
CA ILE A 115 -15.97 -11.44 -11.18
C ILE A 115 -16.57 -12.52 -12.09
N ASN A 116 -15.92 -12.74 -13.23
CA ASN A 116 -16.28 -13.80 -14.15
C ASN A 116 -15.47 -15.07 -13.86
N LEU A 117 -16.15 -16.17 -13.56
CA LEU A 117 -15.53 -17.46 -13.26
C LEU A 117 -15.37 -18.36 -14.51
N ASP A 118 -15.85 -17.92 -15.69
CA ASP A 118 -15.64 -18.63 -16.95
C ASP A 118 -14.28 -18.26 -17.56
N GLU A 119 -13.32 -19.19 -17.52
CA GLU A 119 -11.99 -19.05 -18.13
C GLU A 119 -12.02 -18.61 -19.60
N LYS A 120 -13.11 -18.89 -20.33
CA LYS A 120 -13.24 -18.45 -21.72
C LYS A 120 -13.39 -16.94 -21.84
N LYS A 121 -13.86 -16.26 -20.79
CA LYS A 121 -14.12 -14.81 -20.74
C LYS A 121 -12.97 -13.99 -20.17
N ILE A 122 -11.97 -14.64 -19.58
CA ILE A 122 -10.79 -13.99 -19.01
C ILE A 122 -9.53 -14.37 -19.78
N ILE A 123 -8.49 -13.56 -19.64
CA ILE A 123 -7.15 -13.85 -20.16
C ILE A 123 -6.59 -15.03 -19.37
N THR A 124 -6.08 -16.03 -20.08
CA THR A 124 -5.45 -17.24 -19.51
C THR A 124 -4.08 -17.52 -20.15
N ASP A 125 -3.66 -16.64 -21.06
CA ASP A 125 -2.37 -16.71 -21.75
C ASP A 125 -1.73 -15.34 -21.58
N PHE A 126 -0.76 -15.28 -20.67
CA PHE A 126 0.00 -14.08 -20.33
C PHE A 126 1.38 -14.07 -21.00
N SER A 127 1.57 -14.84 -22.08
CA SER A 127 2.83 -14.85 -22.85
C SER A 127 3.22 -13.53 -23.49
N PHE A 128 2.32 -12.52 -23.46
CA PHE A 128 2.62 -11.15 -23.87
C PHE A 128 3.34 -10.35 -22.78
N LEU A 129 3.37 -10.82 -21.53
CA LEU A 129 4.13 -10.18 -20.46
C LEU A 129 5.64 -10.41 -20.65
N PRO A 130 6.48 -9.46 -20.21
CA PRO A 130 7.91 -9.66 -20.04
C PRO A 130 8.25 -10.96 -19.33
N SER A 131 9.37 -11.56 -19.74
CA SER A 131 9.89 -12.75 -19.08
C SER A 131 10.59 -12.36 -17.79
N MET A 132 10.35 -13.10 -16.70
CA MET A 132 10.92 -12.81 -15.37
C MET A 132 12.45 -12.96 -15.30
N ASP A 133 13.10 -13.46 -16.36
CA ASP A 133 14.55 -13.53 -16.52
C ASP A 133 15.14 -12.38 -17.34
N ASP A 134 14.33 -11.39 -17.72
CA ASP A 134 14.79 -10.16 -18.37
C ASP A 134 15.65 -9.34 -17.38
N PRO A 135 16.94 -9.10 -17.69
CA PRO A 135 17.84 -8.39 -16.78
C PRO A 135 17.53 -6.90 -16.64
N ASP A 136 16.74 -6.32 -17.55
CA ASP A 136 16.36 -4.92 -17.51
C ASP A 136 15.10 -4.69 -16.67
N MET A 137 14.42 -5.76 -16.22
CA MET A 137 13.27 -5.65 -15.34
C MET A 137 13.69 -5.34 -13.90
N ILE A 138 12.99 -4.37 -13.32
CA ILE A 138 13.12 -3.95 -11.93
C ILE A 138 11.78 -4.23 -11.25
N LEU A 139 11.76 -5.21 -10.35
CA LEU A 139 10.60 -5.58 -9.55
C LEU A 139 11.02 -5.77 -8.10
N PRO A 140 10.12 -5.50 -7.14
CA PRO A 140 10.41 -5.71 -5.74
C PRO A 140 10.44 -7.18 -5.34
N PHE A 141 10.00 -8.11 -6.21
CA PHE A 141 10.04 -9.55 -5.96
C PHE A 141 10.04 -10.32 -7.27
N ILE A 142 10.35 -11.61 -7.21
CA ILE A 142 10.19 -12.53 -8.34
C ILE A 142 9.27 -13.69 -7.94
N GLY A 143 8.26 -13.95 -8.77
CA GLY A 143 7.34 -15.08 -8.60
C GLY A 143 5.97 -14.66 -8.10
N SER A 144 5.32 -15.56 -7.36
CA SER A 144 3.96 -15.36 -6.87
C SER A 144 3.79 -15.90 -5.46
N PHE A 145 2.99 -15.19 -4.68
CA PHE A 145 2.81 -15.44 -3.25
C PHE A 145 1.32 -15.53 -2.92
N ALA A 146 0.93 -16.62 -2.26
CA ALA A 146 -0.39 -16.74 -1.66
C ALA A 146 -0.48 -15.81 -0.44
N LEU A 147 -1.62 -15.16 -0.25
CA LEU A 147 -1.82 -14.22 0.86
C LEU A 147 -2.73 -14.81 1.94
N THR A 148 -2.37 -14.54 3.19
CA THR A 148 -3.25 -14.74 4.34
C THR A 148 -3.49 -13.40 5.02
N PHE A 149 -4.69 -13.24 5.60
CA PHE A 149 -5.14 -11.98 6.19
C PHE A 149 -5.45 -12.16 7.67
N GLU A 150 -4.93 -11.27 8.50
CA GLU A 150 -5.26 -11.15 9.93
C GLU A 150 -5.77 -9.73 10.22
N GLN A 151 -6.94 -9.62 10.85
CA GLN A 151 -7.44 -8.31 11.27
C GLN A 151 -6.76 -7.88 12.57
N LYS A 152 -6.10 -6.73 12.54
CA LYS A 152 -5.40 -6.12 13.67
C LYS A 152 -5.92 -4.69 13.90
N SER A 153 -5.47 -4.07 14.99
CA SER A 153 -5.72 -2.67 15.32
C SER A 153 -4.39 -2.02 15.67
N GLU A 154 -4.18 -0.81 15.16
CA GLU A 154 -3.00 0.00 15.45
C GLU A 154 -3.41 1.46 15.70
N PRO A 155 -2.65 2.20 16.52
CA PRO A 155 -2.76 3.65 16.51
C PRO A 155 -2.11 4.25 15.26
N ILE A 156 -2.18 5.57 15.15
CA ILE A 156 -1.34 6.31 14.20
C ILE A 156 0.13 5.87 14.31
N SER A 157 0.75 5.62 13.16
CA SER A 157 2.16 5.23 13.08
C SER A 157 3.08 6.42 13.33
N GLY A 158 4.31 6.12 13.73
CA GLY A 158 5.41 7.07 13.89
C GLY A 158 5.72 7.85 12.60
N CYS A 159 5.52 7.21 11.44
CA CYS A 159 5.80 7.77 10.13
C CYS A 159 4.64 8.60 9.52
N ASP A 160 3.48 8.71 10.16
CA ASP A 160 2.35 9.44 9.57
C ASP A 160 2.47 10.94 9.89
N TYR A 161 2.42 11.80 8.87
CA TYR A 161 2.60 13.26 9.01
C TYR A 161 1.66 13.91 10.06
N ARG A 162 0.51 13.29 10.36
CA ARG A 162 -0.44 13.81 11.35
C ARG A 162 0.07 13.62 12.78
N LEU A 163 0.89 12.61 13.04
CA LEU A 163 1.55 12.44 14.32
C LEU A 163 2.64 13.49 14.50
N GLU A 164 3.47 13.72 13.48
CA GLU A 164 4.50 14.76 13.49
C GLU A 164 3.89 16.11 13.88
N LYS A 165 2.83 16.54 13.17
CA LYS A 165 2.08 17.76 13.52
C LYS A 165 1.52 17.73 14.95
N MET A 166 1.10 16.57 15.46
CA MET A 166 0.57 16.44 16.82
C MET A 166 1.68 16.62 17.87
N ILE A 167 2.84 16.00 17.68
CA ILE A 167 3.99 16.09 18.58
C ILE A 167 4.61 17.48 18.52
N GLU A 168 4.77 18.06 17.33
CA GLU A 168 5.25 19.44 17.14
C GLU A 168 4.37 20.42 17.94
N ASN A 169 3.05 20.36 17.75
CA ASN A 169 2.12 21.19 18.51
C ASN A 169 2.20 20.94 20.03
N PHE A 170 2.43 19.70 20.46
CA PHE A 170 2.56 19.38 21.88
C PHE A 170 3.83 19.99 22.48
N VAL A 171 4.97 19.88 21.79
CA VAL A 171 6.26 20.46 22.21
C VAL A 171 6.16 21.98 22.25
N ASP A 172 5.63 22.62 21.20
CA ASP A 172 5.50 24.08 21.10
C ASP A 172 4.63 24.71 22.20
N ASN A 173 3.69 23.93 22.75
CA ASN A 173 2.77 24.38 23.81
C ASN A 173 3.15 23.87 25.20
N SER A 174 4.28 23.17 25.35
CA SER A 174 4.77 22.67 26.63
C SER A 174 5.51 23.74 27.43
N GLU A 175 5.37 23.73 28.75
CA GLU A 175 6.24 24.52 29.65
C GLU A 175 7.56 23.80 29.97
N GLU A 176 7.64 22.50 29.66
CA GLU A 176 8.83 21.67 29.80
C GLU A 176 9.71 21.76 28.54
N ASP A 177 11.03 21.66 28.73
CA ASP A 177 12.01 21.61 27.64
C ASP A 177 12.00 20.19 27.05
N LEU A 178 11.07 19.95 26.12
CA LEU A 178 10.88 18.68 25.41
C LEU A 178 11.58 18.75 24.06
N ASP A 179 12.29 17.67 23.70
CA ASP A 179 12.89 17.55 22.37
C ASP A 179 11.92 16.83 21.42
N TYR A 180 11.61 17.50 20.31
CA TYR A 180 10.69 16.97 19.29
C TYR A 180 11.19 15.66 18.67
N TYR A 181 12.48 15.60 18.33
CA TYR A 181 13.06 14.45 17.63
C TYR A 181 13.14 13.24 18.56
N ASP A 182 13.55 13.44 19.81
CA ASP A 182 13.60 12.36 20.80
C ASP A 182 12.20 11.75 21.02
N LEU A 183 11.14 12.57 21.10
CA LEU A 183 9.77 12.09 21.29
C LEU A 183 9.21 11.35 20.07
N LEU A 184 9.54 11.82 18.87
CA LEU A 184 9.13 11.16 17.63
C LEU A 184 9.82 9.81 17.48
N GLU A 185 11.14 9.74 17.73
CA GLU A 185 11.93 8.50 17.69
C GLU A 185 11.42 7.49 18.73
N ASP A 186 11.22 7.92 19.99
CA ASP A 186 10.68 7.08 21.06
C ASP A 186 9.28 6.52 20.73
N TYR A 187 8.45 7.25 19.97
CA TYR A 187 7.14 6.77 19.52
C TYR A 187 7.27 5.83 18.32
N LEU A 188 8.13 6.16 17.36
CA LEU A 188 8.41 5.36 16.17
C LEU A 188 8.87 3.94 16.55
N ASP A 189 9.76 3.82 17.53
CA ASP A 189 10.22 2.55 18.12
C ASP A 189 9.10 1.63 18.65
N LEU A 190 7.92 2.18 18.91
CA LEU A 190 6.76 1.43 19.40
C LEU A 190 5.75 1.13 18.29
N TYR A 191 5.67 1.98 17.28
CA TYR A 191 4.57 2.05 16.33
C TYR A 191 5.04 2.50 14.93
N ASP A 192 6.06 1.88 14.36
CA ASP A 192 6.55 2.15 13.00
C ASP A 192 5.48 1.92 11.91
N GLY A 193 4.63 0.92 12.09
CA GLY A 193 3.65 0.48 11.09
C GLY A 193 4.26 -0.38 9.99
N GLU A 194 5.45 -0.94 10.17
CA GLU A 194 6.18 -1.75 9.17
C GLU A 194 5.56 -3.15 9.02
N GLU A 195 4.47 -3.24 8.26
CA GLU A 195 3.84 -4.51 7.88
C GLU A 195 3.28 -4.41 6.46
N HIS A 196 3.24 -5.54 5.73
CA HIS A 196 2.35 -5.64 4.56
C HIS A 196 0.92 -5.52 5.05
N LYS A 197 0.16 -4.56 4.53
CA LYS A 197 -1.19 -4.32 5.05
C LYS A 197 -2.16 -3.71 4.05
N LEU A 198 -3.44 -3.91 4.35
CA LEU A 198 -4.57 -3.23 3.72
C LEU A 198 -5.27 -2.35 4.76
N GLY A 199 -5.37 -1.04 4.49
CA GLY A 199 -5.83 -0.07 5.49
C GLY A 199 -4.77 0.23 6.56
N GLY A 200 -5.18 0.91 7.64
CA GLY A 200 -4.31 1.27 8.75
C GLY A 200 -3.57 2.60 8.55
N TYR A 201 -2.33 2.66 9.06
CA TYR A 201 -1.40 3.78 8.97
C TYR A 201 -0.11 3.36 8.28
N PRO A 202 0.53 4.25 7.50
CA PRO A 202 1.68 3.88 6.69
C PRO A 202 2.97 3.82 7.48
N PHE A 203 3.90 3.05 6.94
CA PHE A 203 5.32 3.11 7.23
C PHE A 203 6.05 3.77 6.04
N PHE A 204 7.14 4.46 6.36
CA PHE A 204 8.06 5.09 5.42
C PHE A 204 9.49 4.92 5.94
N THR A 205 10.46 4.76 5.04
CA THR A 205 11.89 4.84 5.42
C THR A 205 12.40 6.28 5.37
N GLN A 206 11.69 7.17 4.67
CA GLN A 206 11.93 8.60 4.59
C GLN A 206 10.70 9.37 5.15
N ASP A 207 10.45 10.58 4.64
CA ASP A 207 9.35 11.43 5.07
C ASP A 207 8.03 11.06 4.35
N ASP A 208 6.90 11.24 5.05
CA ASP A 208 5.58 11.07 4.47
C ASP A 208 5.28 12.16 3.42
N PRO A 209 5.15 11.81 2.13
CA PRO A 209 4.98 12.81 1.07
C PRO A 209 3.65 13.57 1.15
N ARG A 210 2.71 13.10 1.97
CA ARG A 210 1.40 13.73 2.16
C ARG A 210 1.49 14.99 3.03
N ILE A 211 2.61 15.24 3.71
CA ILE A 211 2.80 16.42 4.57
C ILE A 211 2.63 17.73 3.79
N ASP A 212 3.04 17.74 2.51
CA ASP A 212 3.02 18.89 1.61
C ASP A 212 1.72 19.02 0.80
N PHE A 213 0.76 18.12 1.00
CA PHE A 213 -0.52 18.18 0.26
C PHE A 213 -1.41 19.32 0.76
N ASP A 214 -2.27 19.82 -0.12
CA ASP A 214 -3.23 20.89 0.21
C ASP A 214 -4.15 20.48 1.37
N GLU A 215 -4.07 21.18 2.51
CA GLU A 215 -4.90 20.89 3.68
C GLU A 215 -6.41 21.09 3.43
N ASN A 216 -6.81 21.72 2.32
CA ASN A 216 -8.21 21.92 1.94
C ASN A 216 -8.84 20.72 1.20
N ILE A 217 -8.07 19.70 0.84
CA ILE A 217 -8.60 18.47 0.22
C ILE A 217 -8.88 17.40 1.29
N GLU A 218 -9.75 16.43 0.95
CA GLU A 218 -9.95 15.27 1.82
C GLU A 218 -8.61 14.51 1.96
N PRO A 219 -8.15 14.22 3.19
CA PRO A 219 -6.90 13.49 3.39
C PRO A 219 -6.92 12.11 2.74
N TYR A 220 -5.78 11.73 2.17
CA TYR A 220 -5.55 10.40 1.64
C TYR A 220 -5.21 9.43 2.78
N GLU A 221 -5.92 8.30 2.83
CA GLU A 221 -5.71 7.24 3.81
C GLU A 221 -5.06 6.03 3.14
N LEU A 222 -4.31 5.24 3.91
CA LEU A 222 -3.62 4.07 3.40
C LEU A 222 -4.64 3.07 2.82
N LEU A 223 -4.45 2.71 1.55
CA LEU A 223 -5.21 1.67 0.87
C LEU A 223 -4.48 0.34 1.01
N PHE A 224 -3.22 0.29 0.57
CA PHE A 224 -2.38 -0.89 0.52
C PHE A 224 -0.91 -0.52 0.75
N GLN A 225 -0.18 -1.36 1.47
CA GLN A 225 1.26 -1.23 1.70
C GLN A 225 1.94 -2.58 1.49
N MET A 226 3.06 -2.57 0.78
CA MET A 226 3.98 -3.70 0.65
C MET A 226 5.38 -3.24 1.07
N ILE A 227 5.91 -3.85 2.11
CA ILE A 227 7.26 -3.55 2.62
C ILE A 227 8.29 -4.46 1.96
N SER A 228 9.57 -4.15 2.12
CA SER A 228 10.62 -5.16 1.96
C SER A 228 10.47 -6.24 3.04
N ASP A 229 10.64 -7.49 2.66
CA ASP A 229 10.42 -8.67 3.50
C ASP A 229 11.41 -9.76 3.10
N GLU A 230 12.50 -9.87 3.87
CA GLU A 230 13.56 -10.84 3.62
C GLU A 230 13.05 -12.29 3.66
N ASP A 231 12.08 -12.60 4.54
CA ASP A 231 11.54 -13.96 4.67
C ASP A 231 10.72 -14.37 3.43
N ALA A 232 10.17 -13.39 2.71
CA ALA A 232 9.40 -13.57 1.50
C ALA A 232 10.17 -13.24 0.21
N ASP A 233 11.48 -12.96 0.27
CA ASP A 233 12.29 -12.50 -0.87
C ASP A 233 11.67 -11.28 -1.59
N ILE A 234 11.13 -10.33 -0.82
CA ILE A 234 10.62 -9.04 -1.31
C ILE A 234 11.61 -7.94 -0.92
N MET A 235 12.08 -7.14 -1.88
CA MET A 235 13.05 -6.07 -1.68
C MET A 235 12.75 -4.88 -2.57
N TRP A 236 12.39 -3.76 -1.96
CA TRP A 236 12.18 -2.47 -2.60
C TRP A 236 13.44 -1.62 -2.46
N GLY A 237 14.26 -1.49 -3.51
CA GLY A 237 15.51 -0.74 -3.43
C GLY A 237 16.42 -1.21 -2.29
N ASP A 238 16.82 -0.28 -1.42
CA ASP A 238 17.57 -0.56 -0.18
C ASP A 238 16.61 -0.66 1.02
N ALA A 239 15.91 -1.79 1.13
CA ALA A 239 14.96 -2.12 2.20
C ALA A 239 13.82 -1.09 2.39
N GLY A 240 13.19 -0.69 1.30
CA GLY A 240 12.12 0.30 1.23
C GLY A 240 10.70 -0.27 1.33
N VAL A 241 9.73 0.56 0.93
CA VAL A 241 8.29 0.26 0.97
C VAL A 241 7.55 0.90 -0.21
N GLY A 242 6.52 0.23 -0.71
CA GLY A 242 5.55 0.79 -1.64
C GLY A 242 4.18 0.99 -0.98
N ASN A 243 3.65 2.21 -1.04
CA ASN A 243 2.37 2.59 -0.42
C ASN A 243 1.38 3.13 -1.46
N PHE A 244 0.13 2.71 -1.36
CA PHE A 244 -0.98 3.23 -2.14
C PHE A 244 -1.99 3.89 -1.22
N PHE A 245 -2.45 5.09 -1.56
CA PHE A 245 -3.38 5.87 -0.74
C PHE A 245 -4.62 6.29 -1.52
N ILE A 246 -5.76 6.37 -0.83
CA ILE A 246 -7.03 6.76 -1.43
C ILE A 246 -7.82 7.68 -0.49
N GLN A 247 -8.58 8.61 -1.07
CA GLN A 247 -9.55 9.39 -0.32
C GLN A 247 -10.72 8.51 0.16
N PRO A 248 -11.15 8.59 1.43
CA PRO A 248 -12.25 7.78 1.95
C PRO A 248 -13.56 7.92 1.15
N SER A 249 -13.88 9.12 0.64
CA SER A 249 -15.06 9.31 -0.20
C SER A 249 -14.97 8.62 -1.56
N ALA A 250 -13.77 8.48 -2.12
CA ALA A 250 -13.51 7.76 -3.37
C ALA A 250 -13.59 6.24 -3.16
N LEU A 251 -12.98 5.73 -2.08
CA LEU A 251 -13.06 4.32 -1.69
C LEU A 251 -14.52 3.86 -1.51
N LYS A 252 -15.35 4.65 -0.81
CA LYS A 252 -16.78 4.37 -0.65
C LYS A 252 -17.56 4.29 -1.96
N LYS A 253 -17.10 5.00 -2.99
CA LYS A 253 -17.68 5.01 -4.34
C LYS A 253 -17.05 3.97 -5.26
N LEU A 254 -16.06 3.21 -4.78
CA LEU A 254 -15.27 2.27 -5.57
C LEU A 254 -14.54 2.98 -6.74
N ASP A 255 -14.17 4.25 -6.52
CA ASP A 255 -13.48 5.07 -7.51
C ASP A 255 -11.97 5.08 -7.22
N PHE A 256 -11.25 4.23 -7.95
CA PHE A 256 -9.79 4.08 -7.83
C PHE A 256 -9.03 4.90 -8.89
N SER A 257 -9.71 5.85 -9.57
CA SER A 257 -9.08 6.66 -10.62
C SER A 257 -8.02 7.64 -10.09
N ARG A 258 -8.11 8.00 -8.81
CA ARG A 258 -7.17 8.91 -8.11
C ARG A 258 -6.60 8.24 -6.87
N VAL A 259 -5.91 7.11 -7.06
CA VAL A 259 -5.05 6.52 -6.03
C VAL A 259 -3.66 7.14 -6.17
N ILE A 260 -3.07 7.51 -5.05
CA ILE A 260 -1.70 8.01 -4.96
C ILE A 260 -0.78 6.82 -4.70
N TYR A 261 0.35 6.75 -5.41
CA TYR A 261 1.38 5.74 -5.22
C TYR A 261 2.70 6.39 -4.82
N SER A 262 3.30 5.89 -3.75
CA SER A 262 4.60 6.31 -3.23
C SER A 262 5.51 5.08 -3.07
N TYR A 263 6.80 5.30 -3.30
CA TYR A 263 7.87 4.38 -3.01
C TYR A 263 9.04 5.17 -2.42
N ASP A 264 9.61 4.68 -1.33
CA ASP A 264 10.87 5.14 -0.76
C ASP A 264 11.74 3.95 -0.33
N CYS A 265 13.03 4.21 -0.08
CA CYS A 265 13.98 3.27 0.51
C CYS A 265 15.05 4.00 1.33
N CYS A 266 15.91 3.26 2.02
CA CYS A 266 17.00 3.82 2.85
C CYS A 266 18.09 4.53 2.01
#